data_AF-A0A367LYF2-F1
#
_entry.id   AF-A0A367LYF2-F1
#
_cell.length_a   1.000
_cell.length_b   1.000
_cell.length_c   1.000
_cell.angle_alpha   90.00
_cell.angle_beta   90.00
_cell.angle_gamma   90.00
#
_symmetry.space_group_name_H-M   'P 1'
#
loop_
_entity.id
_entity.type
_entity.pdbx_description
1 polymer ?
#
loop_
_entity_poly.entity_id
_entity_poly.type
_entity_poly.pdbx_seq_one_letter_code
_entity_poly.pdbx_strand_id
1 'polypeptide(L)'
;MQQLLNEILDEVRPLIGRGKVADYIPALAGVEPNQLGIAVYSRDGELFHAGDALRPFSIQSISKVFSLVQAIQHSGEDIWQRLGHEPSGQPFNSLVQLEFERGKPRNPFINAG
;
A
#
# COMPACT_ATOMS: atom_id res chain seq x y z
N MET A 1 24.25 4.84 1.15
CA MET A 1 22.77 4.87 1.05
C MET A 1 22.27 6.05 0.23
N GLN A 2 22.61 7.30 0.57
CA GLN A 2 22.10 8.47 -0.17
C GLN A 2 22.36 8.42 -1.68
N GLN A 3 23.60 8.10 -2.08
CA GLN A 3 23.97 7.98 -3.50
C GLN A 3 23.13 6.92 -4.22
N LEU A 4 22.94 5.75 -3.60
CA LEU A 4 22.12 4.66 -4.14
C LEU A 4 20.66 5.10 -4.38
N LEU A 5 20.06 5.85 -3.44
CA LEU A 5 18.69 6.34 -3.62
C LEU A 5 18.58 7.31 -4.81
N ASN A 6 19.57 8.19 -4.99
CA ASN A 6 19.63 9.08 -6.14
C ASN A 6 19.77 8.30 -7.46
N GLU A 7 20.67 7.31 -7.51
CA GLU A 7 20.87 6.45 -8.68
C GLU A 7 19.61 5.68 -9.06
N ILE A 8 18.89 5.10 -8.09
CA ILE A 8 17.59 4.44 -8.32
C ILE A 8 16.60 5.41 -8.95
N LEU A 9 16.51 6.65 -8.44
CA LEU A 9 15.61 7.66 -9.00
C LEU A 9 15.98 8.01 -10.43
N ASP A 10 17.26 8.17 -10.74
CA ASP A 10 17.72 8.47 -12.10
C ASP A 10 17.44 7.32 -13.07
N GLU A 11 17.56 6.07 -12.62
CA GLU A 11 17.26 4.88 -13.43
C GLU A 11 15.76 4.74 -13.74
N VAL A 12 14.89 5.03 -12.77
CA VAL A 12 13.43 4.84 -12.95
C VAL A 12 12.70 6.08 -13.48
N ARG A 13 13.28 7.28 -13.38
CA ARG A 13 12.66 8.52 -13.88
C ARG A 13 12.25 8.46 -15.37
N PRO A 14 13.01 7.83 -16.29
CA PRO A 14 12.59 7.63 -17.67
C PRO A 14 11.34 6.74 -17.85
N LEU A 15 10.91 6.02 -16.81
CA LEU A 15 9.70 5.17 -16.84
C LEU A 15 8.42 5.96 -16.53
N ILE A 16 8.52 7.21 -16.09
CA ILE A 16 7.36 8.08 -15.86
C ILE A 16 6.53 8.18 -17.15
N GLY A 17 5.21 8.02 -17.01
CA GLY A 17 4.27 8.00 -18.13
C GLY A 17 3.96 6.61 -18.72
N ARG A 18 4.64 5.54 -18.28
CA ARG A 18 4.26 4.15 -18.66
C ARG A 18 3.01 3.62 -17.94
N GLY A 19 2.47 4.37 -16.99
CA GLY A 19 1.26 4.04 -16.24
C GLY A 19 0.26 5.19 -16.24
N LYS A 20 -0.87 5.01 -15.54
CA LYS A 20 -1.94 6.01 -15.43
C LYS A 20 -2.18 6.34 -13.97
N VAL A 21 -2.26 7.63 -13.65
CA VAL A 21 -2.71 8.10 -12.34
C VAL A 21 -4.15 7.64 -12.12
N ALA A 22 -4.45 7.17 -10.91
CA ALA A 22 -5.81 6.79 -10.53
C ALA A 22 -6.76 8.01 -10.65
N ASP A 23 -7.83 7.86 -11.42
CA ASP A 23 -8.76 8.95 -11.73
C ASP A 23 -10.20 8.71 -11.26
N TYR A 24 -10.47 7.56 -10.63
CA TYR A 24 -11.78 7.21 -10.09
C TYR A 24 -12.17 8.01 -8.82
N ILE A 25 -11.20 8.65 -8.16
CA ILE A 25 -11.41 9.61 -7.07
C ILE A 25 -10.92 10.98 -7.54
N PRO A 26 -11.74 12.05 -7.50
CA PRO A 26 -11.34 13.38 -7.98
C PRO A 26 -10.06 13.91 -7.33
N ALA A 27 -9.86 13.64 -6.04
CA ALA A 27 -8.65 14.05 -5.33
C ALA A 27 -7.37 13.34 -5.81
N LEU A 28 -7.48 12.16 -6.43
CA LEU A 28 -6.36 11.45 -7.04
C LEU A 28 -6.10 11.91 -8.47
N ALA A 29 -7.16 12.24 -9.22
CA ALA A 29 -7.06 12.67 -10.61
C ALA A 29 -6.25 13.96 -10.79
N GLY A 30 -6.24 14.84 -9.78
CA GLY A 30 -5.50 16.11 -9.79
C GLY A 30 -4.04 16.01 -9.33
N VAL A 31 -3.50 14.82 -9.07
CA VAL A 31 -2.11 14.65 -8.62
C VAL A 31 -1.16 14.74 -9.81
N GLU A 32 -0.09 15.54 -9.67
CA GLU A 32 0.97 15.65 -10.68
C GLU A 32 1.63 14.28 -10.95
N PRO A 33 1.61 13.78 -12.20
CA PRO A 33 2.03 12.42 -12.53
C PRO A 33 3.55 12.20 -12.50
N ASN A 34 4.33 13.28 -12.36
CA ASN A 34 5.79 13.24 -12.36
C ASN A 34 6.40 13.22 -10.94
N GLN A 35 5.57 13.19 -9.89
CA GLN A 35 6.05 13.08 -8.50
C GLN A 35 6.71 11.71 -8.30
N LEU A 36 7.94 11.72 -7.80
CA LEU A 36 8.71 10.52 -7.56
C LEU A 36 9.63 10.72 -6.35
N GLY A 37 9.41 9.93 -5.29
CA GLY A 37 10.18 9.98 -4.07
C GLY A 37 10.45 8.59 -3.51
N ILE A 38 11.55 8.44 -2.78
CA ILE A 38 11.93 7.22 -2.09
C ILE A 38 12.55 7.59 -0.73
N ALA A 39 12.25 6.80 0.30
CA ALA A 39 12.81 6.98 1.63
C ALA A 39 13.13 5.62 2.26
N VAL A 40 14.20 5.58 3.07
CA VAL A 40 14.63 4.44 3.87
C VAL A 40 14.88 4.94 5.28
N TYR A 41 14.23 4.31 6.25
CA TYR A 41 14.48 4.52 7.68
C TYR A 41 15.16 3.28 8.24
N SER A 42 16.41 3.42 8.70
CA SER A 42 17.22 2.31 9.20
C SER A 42 16.87 1.96 10.64
N ARG A 43 17.30 0.77 11.09
CA ARG A 43 17.17 0.35 12.50
C ARG A 43 18.01 1.20 13.45
N ASP A 44 19.05 1.85 12.93
CA ASP A 44 19.94 2.73 13.68
C ASP A 44 19.36 4.16 13.83
N GLY A 45 18.15 4.40 13.33
CA GLY A 45 17.46 5.69 13.41
C GLY A 45 17.85 6.68 12.32
N GLU A 46 18.55 6.22 11.28
CA GLU A 46 18.95 7.08 10.16
C GLU A 46 17.84 7.13 9.10
N LEU A 47 17.49 8.35 8.70
CA LEU A 47 16.59 8.60 7.58
C LEU A 47 17.40 9.01 6.35
N PHE A 48 17.26 8.25 5.27
CA PHE A 48 17.74 8.60 3.94
C PHE A 48 16.54 8.80 3.03
N HIS A 49 16.55 9.84 2.21
CA HIS A 49 15.47 10.08 1.25
C HIS A 49 15.98 10.80 0.01
N ALA A 50 15.27 10.66 -1.10
CA ALA A 50 15.58 11.31 -2.37
C ALA A 50 14.28 11.67 -3.12
N GLY A 51 14.36 12.66 -4.02
CA GLY A 51 13.22 13.13 -4.81
C GLY A 51 12.12 13.75 -3.94
N ASP A 52 10.86 13.51 -4.30
CA ASP A 52 9.67 14.09 -3.67
C ASP A 52 9.25 13.35 -2.38
N ALA A 53 10.19 12.73 -1.67
CA ALA A 53 9.91 11.84 -0.53
C ALA A 53 9.17 12.50 0.65
N LEU A 54 9.20 13.83 0.74
CA LEU A 54 8.50 14.59 1.78
C LEU A 54 7.13 15.11 1.32
N ARG A 55 6.72 14.82 0.08
CA ARG A 55 5.41 15.20 -0.45
C ARG A 55 4.32 14.32 0.18
N PRO A 56 3.33 14.89 0.88
CA PRO A 56 2.23 14.10 1.42
C PRO A 56 1.36 13.53 0.31
N PHE A 57 0.91 12.29 0.48
CA PHE A 57 -0.05 11.62 -0.40
C PHE A 57 -1.00 10.74 0.42
N SER A 58 -2.13 10.36 -0.17
CA SER A 58 -3.06 9.43 0.49
C SER A 58 -2.47 8.02 0.54
N ILE A 59 -2.40 7.43 1.73
CA ILE A 59 -1.83 6.09 1.92
C ILE A 59 -2.70 4.97 1.32
N GLN A 60 -3.97 5.22 1.00
CA GLN A 60 -4.88 4.25 0.35
C GLN A 60 -4.82 2.87 1.02
N SER A 61 -4.69 1.77 0.26
CA SER A 61 -4.63 0.40 0.80
C SER A 61 -3.44 0.12 1.73
N ILE A 62 -2.43 0.98 1.80
CA ILE A 62 -1.35 0.86 2.81
C ILE A 62 -1.94 0.99 4.22
N SER A 63 -3.04 1.74 4.38
CA SER A 63 -3.78 1.86 5.65
C SER A 63 -4.15 0.52 6.28
N LYS A 64 -4.38 -0.53 5.48
CA LYS A 64 -4.81 -1.85 5.95
C LYS A 64 -3.80 -2.50 6.89
N VAL A 65 -2.50 -2.25 6.70
CA VAL A 65 -1.45 -2.73 7.63
C VAL A 65 -1.65 -2.13 9.03
N PHE A 66 -1.89 -0.82 9.10
CA PHE A 66 -2.09 -0.12 10.37
C PHE A 66 -3.41 -0.52 11.03
N SER A 67 -4.49 -0.66 10.25
CA SER A 67 -5.78 -1.16 10.74
C SER A 67 -5.67 -2.57 11.31
N LEU A 68 -4.91 -3.46 10.65
CA LEU A 68 -4.67 -4.81 11.16
C LEU A 68 -3.94 -4.80 12.50
N VAL A 69 -2.87 -4.00 12.62
CA VAL A 69 -2.13 -3.87 13.89
C VAL A 69 -3.05 -3.39 15.02
N GLN A 70 -3.88 -2.39 14.76
CA GLN A 70 -4.86 -1.89 15.74
C GLN A 70 -5.89 -2.97 16.13
N ALA A 71 -6.40 -3.72 15.15
CA ALA A 71 -7.40 -4.75 15.40
C ALA A 71 -6.83 -5.94 16.21
N ILE A 72 -5.58 -6.35 15.94
CA ILE A 72 -4.85 -7.35 16.73
C ILE A 72 -4.58 -6.83 18.15
N GLN A 73 -4.20 -5.56 18.31
CA GLN A 73 -4.01 -4.98 19.64
C GLN A 73 -5.31 -4.98 20.47
N HIS A 74 -6.46 -4.85 19.82
CA HIS A 74 -7.76 -4.84 20.48
C HIS A 74 -8.32 -6.24 20.78
N SER A 75 -8.19 -7.17 19.82
CA SER A 75 -8.88 -8.48 19.86
C SER A 75 -7.94 -9.67 19.99
N GLY A 76 -6.62 -9.45 19.98
CA GLY A 76 -5.63 -10.52 19.90
C GLY A 76 -5.86 -11.41 18.67
N GLU A 77 -5.69 -12.71 18.89
CA GLU A 77 -5.86 -13.74 17.85
C GLU A 77 -7.33 -14.00 17.48
N ASP A 78 -8.33 -13.48 18.23
CA ASP A 78 -9.75 -13.71 17.93
C ASP A 78 -10.18 -13.09 16.60
N ILE A 79 -9.43 -12.11 16.10
CA ILE A 79 -9.66 -11.52 14.77
C ILE A 79 -9.64 -12.59 13.66
N TRP A 80 -8.85 -13.66 13.83
CA TRP A 80 -8.71 -14.75 12.86
C TRP A 80 -9.91 -15.70 12.82
N GLN A 81 -10.84 -15.57 13.76
CA GLN A 81 -12.15 -16.21 13.61
C GLN A 81 -12.94 -15.56 12.46
N ARG A 82 -12.70 -14.25 12.22
CA ARG A 82 -13.41 -13.43 11.22
C ARG A 82 -12.61 -13.17 9.94
N LEU A 83 -11.30 -13.40 9.95
CA LEU A 83 -10.40 -13.21 8.80
C LEU A 83 -9.54 -14.45 8.55
N GLY A 84 -9.07 -14.63 7.32
CA GLY A 84 -8.02 -15.60 6.99
C GLY A 84 -6.63 -14.96 6.92
N HIS A 85 -5.64 -15.76 6.49
CA HIS A 85 -4.25 -15.35 6.27
C HIS A 85 -3.75 -15.67 4.85
N GLU A 86 -4.61 -16.24 4.01
CA GLU A 86 -4.20 -16.82 2.73
C GLU A 86 -4.23 -15.77 1.62
N PRO A 87 -3.28 -15.83 0.67
CA PRO A 87 -3.34 -14.97 -0.51
C PRO A 87 -4.64 -15.22 -1.29
N SER A 88 -5.21 -14.17 -1.87
CA SER A 88 -6.33 -14.31 -2.80
C SER A 88 -5.80 -14.50 -4.21
N GLY A 89 -6.29 -15.52 -4.93
CA GLY A 89 -6.03 -15.69 -6.37
C GLY A 89 -6.87 -14.79 -7.28
N GLN A 90 -7.75 -13.97 -6.69
CA GLN A 90 -8.70 -13.09 -7.37
C GLN A 90 -8.34 -11.61 -7.13
N PRO A 91 -8.86 -10.67 -7.95
CA PRO A 91 -8.71 -9.25 -7.70
C PRO A 91 -9.10 -8.86 -6.27
N PHE A 92 -8.41 -7.87 -5.71
CA PHE A 92 -8.55 -7.44 -4.31
C PHE A 92 -9.97 -6.95 -3.93
N ASN A 93 -10.84 -6.68 -4.90
CA ASN A 93 -12.23 -6.24 -4.73
C ASN A 93 -13.25 -7.31 -5.17
N SER A 94 -12.84 -8.55 -5.36
CA SER A 94 -13.71 -9.63 -5.84
C SER A 94 -14.72 -10.06 -4.77
N LEU A 95 -16.01 -9.84 -5.04
CA LEU A 95 -17.10 -10.33 -4.20
C LEU A 95 -17.36 -11.84 -4.38
N VAL A 96 -17.05 -12.37 -5.56
CA VAL A 96 -17.21 -13.80 -5.87
C VAL A 96 -16.44 -14.66 -4.87
N GLN A 97 -15.18 -14.28 -4.57
CA GLN A 97 -14.38 -15.00 -3.58
C GLN A 97 -15.02 -14.94 -2.20
N LEU A 98 -15.53 -13.77 -1.78
CA LEU A 98 -16.14 -13.59 -0.47
C LEU A 98 -17.40 -14.46 -0.31
N GLU A 99 -18.22 -14.56 -1.36
CA GLU A 99 -19.39 -15.44 -1.39
C GLU A 99 -19.00 -16.92 -1.25
N PHE A 100 -17.96 -17.36 -1.97
CA PHE A 100 -17.42 -18.73 -1.84
C PHE A 100 -16.89 -19.02 -0.44
N GLU A 101 -16.23 -18.05 0.21
CA GLU A 101 -15.78 -18.15 1.60
C GLU A 101 -16.91 -17.93 2.63
N ARG A 102 -18.18 -17.85 2.19
CA ARG A 102 -19.36 -17.65 3.06
C ARG A 102 -19.24 -16.39 3.92
N GLY A 103 -18.71 -15.31 3.34
CA GLY A 103 -18.59 -14.02 4.00
C GLY A 103 -17.33 -13.86 4.85
N LYS A 104 -16.43 -14.85 4.91
CA LYS A 104 -15.14 -14.72 5.59
C LYS A 104 -14.06 -14.23 4.62
N PRO A 105 -13.49 -13.02 4.78
CA PRO A 105 -12.42 -12.55 3.91
C PRO A 105 -11.16 -13.40 4.02
N ARG A 106 -10.47 -13.63 2.90
CA ARG A 106 -9.27 -14.48 2.84
C ARG A 106 -8.08 -13.93 3.61
N ASN A 107 -7.94 -12.61 3.67
CA ASN A 107 -6.85 -11.90 4.35
C ASN A 107 -7.25 -10.42 4.58
N PRO A 108 -6.57 -9.70 5.49
CA PRO A 108 -6.86 -8.29 5.80
C PRO A 108 -6.42 -7.29 4.72
N PHE A 109 -5.84 -7.73 3.59
CA PHE A 109 -5.27 -6.83 2.58
C PHE A 109 -6.14 -6.65 1.33
N ILE A 110 -7.18 -7.48 1.18
CA ILE A 110 -8.26 -7.27 0.21
C ILE A 110 -9.30 -6.28 0.76
N ASN A 111 -10.17 -5.73 -0.09
CA ASN A 111 -11.17 -4.75 0.36
C ASN A 111 -12.25 -5.32 1.27
N ALA A 112 -12.53 -6.62 1.16
CA ALA A 112 -13.52 -7.28 2.00
C ALA A 112 -13.00 -7.57 3.43
N GLY A 113 -11.67 -7.64 3.60
CA GLY A 113 -11.01 -7.89 4.87
C GLY A 113 -10.79 -6.61 5.65
#